data_AF-A0A0E2L5R5-F1
#
_entry.id   AF-A0A0E2L5R5-F1
#
_cell.length_a   1.000
_cell.length_b   1.000
_cell.length_c   1.000
_cell.angle_alpha   90.00
_cell.angle_beta   90.00
_cell.angle_gamma   90.00
#
_symmetry.space_group_name_H-M   'P 1'
#
loop_
_entity.id
_entity.type
_entity.pdbx_description
1 polymer ?
#
loop_
_entity_poly.entity_id
_entity_poly.type
_entity_poly.pdbx_seq_one_letter_code
_entity_poly.pdbx_strand_id
1 'polypeptide(L)' 'MFIRPVKPSDVEPLMDMLLDRDQFDQDGLHHVQKTLTHYFSGQSADLWFSAEHLGLAGIAYCASEMMTNDV' A
#
# COMPACT_ATOMS: atom_id res chain seq x y z
N MET A 1 -2.99 -16.86 8.73
CA MET A 1 -3.11 -15.59 7.98
C MET A 1 -3.78 -14.57 8.88
N PHE A 2 -3.15 -13.42 9.09
CA PHE A 2 -3.63 -12.32 9.93
C PHE A 2 -3.57 -11.01 9.15
N ILE A 3 -4.63 -10.20 9.22
CA ILE A 3 -4.71 -8.91 8.53
C ILE A 3 -4.56 -7.81 9.58
N ARG A 4 -3.67 -6.85 9.33
CA ARG A 4 -3.38 -5.74 10.24
C ARG A 4 -3.09 -4.45 9.49
N PRO A 5 -3.15 -3.28 10.15
CA PRO A 5 -2.62 -2.06 9.56
C PRO A 5 -1.18 -2.25 9.09
N VAL A 6 -0.86 -1.64 7.96
CA VAL A 6 0.47 -1.67 7.37
C VAL A 6 1.48 -0.99 8.32
N LYS A 7 2.69 -1.54 8.40
CA LYS A 7 3.80 -1.00 9.20
C LYS A 7 4.96 -0.61 8.29
N PRO A 8 5.84 0.32 8.71
CA PRO A 8 7.03 0.68 7.92
C PRO A 8 7.91 -0.53 7.57
N SER A 9 7.97 -1.55 8.42
CA SER A 9 8.69 -2.80 8.17
C SER A 9 8.11 -3.65 7.04
N ASP A 10 6.88 -3.38 6.59
CA ASP A 10 6.22 -4.13 5.52
C ASP A 10 6.60 -3.58 4.13
N VAL A 11 7.24 -2.41 4.04
CA VAL A 11 7.48 -1.69 2.77
C VAL A 11 8.49 -2.43 1.90
N GLU A 12 9.66 -2.78 2.44
CA GLU A 12 10.70 -3.48 1.68
C GLU A 12 10.20 -4.85 1.18
N PRO A 13 9.61 -5.73 2.03
CA PRO A 13 9.00 -6.98 1.55
C PRO A 13 7.90 -6.79 0.50
N LEU A 14 7.15 -5.69 0.57
CA LEU A 14 6.15 -5.36 -0.43
C LEU A 14 6.80 -5.00 -1.77
N MET A 15 7.82 -4.14 -1.75
CA MET A 15 8.51 -3.74 -2.98
C MET A 15 9.13 -4.94 -3.69
N ASP A 16 9.79 -5.82 -2.93
CA ASP A 16 10.34 -7.06 -3.46
C ASP A 16 9.26 -7.95 -4.07
N MET A 17 8.11 -8.08 -3.40
CA MET A 17 6.99 -8.86 -3.90
C MET A 17 6.40 -8.27 -5.18
N LEU A 18 6.23 -6.95 -5.28
CA LEU A 18 5.67 -6.30 -6.47
C LEU A 18 6.64 -6.38 -7.66
N LEU A 19 7.95 -6.26 -7.41
CA LEU A 19 9.00 -6.43 -8.41
C LEU A 19 9.05 -7.86 -8.94
N ASP A 20 9.02 -8.88 -8.07
CA ASP A 20 9.06 -10.30 -8.46
C ASP A 20 7.84 -10.72 -9.29
N ARG A 21 6.69 -10.10 -9.04
CA ARG A 21 5.42 -10.44 -9.69
C ARG A 21 5.21 -9.73 -11.03
N ASP A 22 6.08 -8.81 -11.42
CA ASP A 22 6.00 -8.01 -12.66
C ASP A 22 4.62 -7.36 -12.87
N GLN A 23 3.94 -7.03 -11.76
CA GLN A 23 2.58 -6.45 -11.78
C GLN A 23 2.58 -4.94 -12.04
N PHE A 24 3.71 -4.29 -11.74
CA PHE A 24 3.88 -2.85 -11.87
C PHE A 24 5.20 -2.57 -12.58
N ASP A 25 5.18 -1.58 -13.46
CA ASP A 25 6.40 -0.97 -13.96
C ASP A 25 7.05 -0.08 -12.89
N GLN A 26 8.20 0.51 -13.24
CA GLN A 26 8.94 1.41 -12.34
C GLN A 26 8.09 2.59 -11.85
N ASP A 27 7.24 3.14 -12.70
CA ASP A 27 6.39 4.28 -12.36
C ASP A 27 5.27 3.87 -11.39
N GLY A 28 4.68 2.69 -11.60
CA GLY A 28 3.72 2.07 -10.69
C GLY A 28 4.30 1.80 -9.31
N LEU A 29 5.53 1.26 -9.25
CA LEU A 29 6.24 1.03 -7.98
C LEU A 29 6.55 2.33 -7.26
N HIS A 30 7.01 3.36 -7.98
CA HIS A 30 7.21 4.69 -7.41
C HIS A 30 5.90 5.25 -6.85
N HIS A 31 4.80 5.09 -7.59
CA HIS A 31 3.48 5.54 -7.14
C HIS A 31 3.06 4.86 -5.83
N VAL A 32 3.26 3.54 -5.70
CA VAL A 32 2.97 2.79 -4.46
C VAL A 32 3.85 3.28 -3.30
N GLN A 33 5.15 3.50 -3.51
CA GLN A 33 6.04 4.05 -2.47
C GLN A 33 5.59 5.44 -2.00
N LYS A 34 5.22 6.30 -2.95
CA LYS A 34 4.73 7.65 -2.66
C LYS A 34 3.43 7.63 -1.85
N THR A 35 2.47 6.80 -2.23
CA THR A 35 1.20 6.67 -1.50
C THR A 35 1.39 6.09 -0.10
N LEU A 36 2.26 5.09 0.07
CA LEU A 36 2.63 4.59 1.41
C LEU A 36 3.32 5.66 2.25
N THR A 37 4.21 6.46 1.66
CA THR A 37 4.86 7.58 2.35
C THR A 37 3.85 8.60 2.85
N HIS A 38 2.85 8.95 2.03
CA HIS A 38 1.75 9.84 2.43
C HIS A 38 0.85 9.22 3.51
N TYR A 39 0.60 7.91 3.44
CA TYR A 39 -0.14 7.19 4.47
C TYR A 39 0.58 7.25 5.81
N PHE A 40 1.89 6.95 5.85
CA PHE A 40 2.67 6.99 7.09
C PHE A 40 2.91 8.39 7.63
N SER A 41 2.92 9.42 6.77
CA SER A 41 3.00 10.82 7.21
C SER A 41 1.68 11.35 7.80
N GLY A 42 0.59 10.55 7.75
CA GLY A 42 -0.74 10.97 8.18
C GLY A 42 -1.41 11.97 7.22
N GLN A 43 -0.84 12.15 6.02
CA GLN A 43 -1.38 13.05 4.99
C GLN A 43 -2.45 12.40 4.11
N SER A 44 -2.66 11.09 4.27
CA SER A 44 -3.71 10.34 3.58
C SER A 44 -4.70 9.75 4.59
N ALA A 45 -5.99 9.80 4.24
CA ALA A 45 -7.07 9.10 4.92
C ALA A 45 -7.29 7.69 4.36
N ASP A 46 -6.49 7.28 3.37
CA ASP A 46 -6.60 5.97 2.74
C ASP A 46 -6.30 4.85 3.74
N LEU A 47 -6.90 3.68 3.49
CA LEU A 47 -6.69 2.51 4.32
C LEU A 47 -5.67 1.58 3.69
N TRP A 48 -4.69 1.17 4.49
CA TRP A 48 -3.67 0.21 4.11
C TRP A 48 -3.60 -0.93 5.12
N PHE A 49 -3.73 -2.16 4.62
CA PHE A 49 -3.61 -3.37 5.43
C PHE A 49 -2.59 -4.32 4.82
N SER A 50 -1.77 -4.92 5.67
CA SER A 50 -0.91 -6.06 5.32
C SER A 50 -1.53 -7.36 5.77
N ALA A 51 -1.46 -8.37 4.89
CA ALA A 51 -1.78 -9.75 5.22
C ALA A 51 -0.48 -10.49 5.52
N GLU A 52 -0.38 -11.06 6.71
CA GLU A 52 0.78 -11.79 7.19
C GLU A 52 0.47 -13.28 7.33
N HIS A 53 1.40 -14.13 6.89
CA HIS A 53 1.33 -15.57 7.11
C HIS A 53 2.68 -16.13 7.59
N LEU A 54 3.63 -16.36 6.69
CA LEU A 54 5.02 -16.75 6.98
C LEU A 54 6.00 -15.64 6.56
N GLY A 55 5.49 -14.40 6.57
CA GLY A 55 6.02 -13.26 5.83
C GLY A 55 4.84 -12.47 5.24
N LEU A 56 5.16 -11.35 4.58
CA LEU A 56 4.15 -10.57 3.88
C LEU A 56 3.55 -11.44 2.76
N ALA A 57 2.22 -11.62 2.79
CA ALA A 57 1.49 -12.41 1.81
C ALA A 57 0.71 -11.53 0.82
N GLY A 58 0.47 -10.27 1.17
CA GLY A 58 -0.18 -9.30 0.30
C GLY A 58 -0.55 -8.01 1.03
N ILE A 59 -1.11 -7.08 0.27
CA ILE A 59 -1.59 -5.78 0.74
C ILE A 59 -3.01 -5.55 0.21
N ALA A 60 -3.83 -4.91 1.02
CA ALA A 60 -5.06 -4.28 0.58
C ALA A 60 -4.94 -2.76 0.74
N TYR A 61 -5.26 -2.03 -0.33
CA TYR A 61 -5.31 -0.58 -0.39
C TYR A 61 -6.73 -0.13 -0.72
N CYS A 62 -7.27 0.83 0.02
CA CYS A 62 -8.54 1.47 -0.26
C CYS A 62 -8.36 2.98 -0.21
N ALA A 63 -8.43 3.61 -1.38
CA ALA A 63 -8.45 5.07 -1.49
C ALA A 63 -9.82 5.60 -1.10
N SER A 64 -9.89 6.71 -0.37
CA SER A 64 -11.17 7.40 -0.21
C SER A 64 -11.59 7.99 -1.56
N GLU A 65 -12.81 7.68 -2.02
CA GLU A 65 -13.39 8.45 -3.12
C GLU A 65 -13.55 9.90 -2.69
N MET A 66 -13.04 10.83 -3.49
CA MET A 66 -13.36 12.24 -3.32
C MET A 66 -14.79 12.46 -3.83
N MET A 67 -15.74 12.62 -2.91
CA MET A 67 -17.06 13.11 -3.24
C MET A 67 -16.91 14.54 -3.81
N THR A 68 -17.06 14.69 -5.13
CA THR A 68 -17.21 16.00 -5.76
C THR A 68 -18.60 16.54 -5.44
N ASN A 69 -18.82 16.98 -4.20
CA ASN A 69 -20.04 17.66 -3.77
C ASN A 69 -20.06 19.13 -4.20
N ASP A 70 -19.66 19.43 -5.44
CA ASP A 70 -19.80 20.74 -6.07
C ASP A 70 -20.76 20.63 -7.27
N VAL A 71 -22.03 20.31 -6.98
CA VAL A 71 -23.16 20.47 -7.91
C VAL A 71 -24.07 21.57 -7.38
#